data_AF-A0A0Q9TY14-F1
#
_entry.id   AF-A0A0Q9TY14-F1
#
_cell.length_a   1.000
_cell.length_b   1.000
_cell.length_c   1.000
_cell.angle_alpha   90.00
_cell.angle_beta   90.00
_cell.angle_gamma   90.00
#
_symmetry.space_group_name_H-M   'P 1'
#
loop_
_entity.id
_entity.type
_entity.pdbx_description
1 polymer ?
#
loop_
_entity_poly.entity_id
_entity_poly.type
_entity_poly.pdbx_seq_one_letter_code
_entity_poly.pdbx_strand_id
1 'polypeptide(L)' 'MPLPVDVDKPGTLDRLTPREREVLDHVARGATNRAIASALFITEKTASVHVGNVIAKLGVSNRGEAAALARSVRSDRDT' A
#
# COMPACT_ATOMS: atom_id res chain seq x y z
N MET A 1 -21.62 -14.26 -5.50
CA MET A 1 -22.02 -12.87 -5.21
C MET A 1 -20.86 -12.21 -4.47
N PRO A 2 -20.08 -11.29 -5.07
CA PRO A 2 -19.10 -10.53 -4.30
C PRO A 2 -19.82 -9.42 -3.51
N LEU A 3 -19.39 -9.22 -2.27
CA LEU A 3 -19.95 -8.23 -1.35
C LEU A 3 -19.73 -6.80 -1.85
N PRO A 4 -20.61 -5.85 -1.53
CA PRO A 4 -20.43 -4.45 -1.88
C PRO A 4 -19.15 -3.95 -1.24
N VAL A 5 -18.16 -3.61 -2.05
CA VAL A 5 -16.99 -2.88 -1.57
C VAL A 5 -17.50 -1.48 -1.25
N ASP A 6 -17.56 -1.14 0.03
CA ASP A 6 -17.92 0.20 0.49
C ASP A 6 -16.96 1.17 -0.22
N VAL A 7 -17.47 2.09 -1.05
CA VAL A 7 -16.64 2.86 -2.00
C VAL A 7 -16.15 4.17 -1.39
N ASP A 8 -16.69 4.66 -0.28
CA ASP A 8 -16.71 6.12 -0.06
C ASP A 8 -15.92 6.67 1.15
N LYS A 9 -14.65 6.27 1.30
CA LYS A 9 -13.66 7.01 2.12
C LYS A 9 -12.29 7.01 1.46
N PRO A 10 -11.74 8.18 1.07
CA PRO A 10 -10.31 8.27 0.81
C PRO A 10 -9.57 7.99 2.13
N GLY A 11 -8.65 7.02 2.12
CA GLY A 11 -7.62 6.90 3.18
C GLY A 11 -7.66 5.70 4.13
N THR A 12 -8.59 4.75 4.02
CA THR A 12 -8.61 3.64 4.99
C THR A 12 -7.68 2.50 4.59
N LEU A 13 -6.53 2.39 5.26
CA LEU A 13 -5.61 1.24 5.23
C LEU A 13 -6.32 -0.12 5.44
N ASP A 14 -7.54 -0.09 5.95
CA ASP A 14 -8.40 -1.25 6.18
C ASP A 14 -8.82 -1.96 4.89
N ARG A 15 -8.86 -1.26 3.74
CA ARG A 15 -9.17 -1.88 2.43
C ARG A 15 -8.01 -2.68 1.83
N LEU A 16 -6.81 -2.52 2.37
CA LEU A 16 -5.66 -3.28 1.93
C LEU A 16 -5.67 -4.67 2.55
N THR A 17 -5.37 -5.67 1.73
CA THR A 17 -5.05 -7.01 2.21
C THR A 17 -3.80 -6.97 3.09
N PRO A 18 -3.55 -8.00 3.94
CA PRO A 18 -2.33 -8.07 4.73
C PRO A 18 -1.06 -7.88 3.89
N ARG A 19 -1.02 -8.52 2.72
CA ARG A 19 0.12 -8.44 1.81
C ARG A 19 0.32 -7.05 1.21
N GLU A 20 -0.77 -6.37 0.88
CA GLU A 20 -0.73 -4.99 0.39
C GLU A 20 -0.31 -3.99 1.48
N ARG A 21 -0.65 -4.27 2.74
CA ARG A 21 -0.15 -3.48 3.89
C ARG A 21 1.36 -3.63 4.06
N GLU A 22 1.89 -4.84 3.95
CA GLU A 22 3.34 -5.07 3.98
C GLU A 22 4.06 -4.30 2.86
N VAL A 23 3.51 -4.36 1.64
CA VAL A 23 4.04 -3.60 0.49
C VAL A 23 3.98 -2.09 0.77
N LEU A 24 2.85 -1.58 1.27
CA LEU A 24 2.71 -0.17 1.61
C LEU A 24 3.72 0.26 2.68
N ASP A 25 4.00 -0.56 3.68
CA ASP A 25 4.99 -0.24 4.72
C ASP A 25 6.38 -0.06 4.13
N HIS A 26 6.79 -0.97 3.24
CA HIS A 26 8.05 -0.83 2.52
C HIS A 26 8.08 0.40 1.60
N VAL A 27 6.98 0.69 0.89
CA VAL A 27 6.85 1.90 0.06
C VAL A 27 7.00 3.17 0.91
N ALA A 28 6.41 3.19 2.10
CA ALA A 28 6.50 4.29 3.05
C ALA A 28 7.91 4.53 3.59
N ARG A 29 8.75 3.48 3.60
CA ARG A 29 10.19 3.54 3.94
C ARG A 29 11.06 3.95 2.73
N GLY A 30 10.46 4.15 1.56
CA GLY A 30 11.19 4.48 0.32
C GLY A 30 11.77 3.27 -0.40
N ALA A 31 11.38 2.04 -0.06
CA ALA A 31 11.90 0.84 -0.69
C ALA A 31 11.57 0.79 -2.20
N THR A 32 12.48 0.21 -2.99
CA THR A 32 12.24 -0.07 -4.42
C THR A 32 11.45 -1.36 -4.59
N ASN A 33 10.85 -1.60 -5.76
CA ASN A 33 10.15 -2.86 -6.05
C ASN A 33 11.07 -4.07 -5.88
N ARG A 34 12.38 -3.91 -6.17
CA ARG A 34 13.41 -4.92 -5.92
C ARG A 34 13.61 -5.20 -4.43
N ALA A 35 13.71 -4.16 -3.61
CA ALA A 35 13.84 -4.32 -2.15
C ALA A 35 12.58 -4.95 -1.55
N ILE A 36 11.39 -4.54 -2.00
CA ILE A 36 10.11 -5.13 -1.62
C ILE A 36 10.08 -6.61 -2.01
N ALA A 37 10.46 -6.93 -3.24
CA ALA A 37 10.52 -8.30 -3.74
C ALA A 37 11.42 -9.19 -2.88
N SER A 38 12.60 -8.68 -2.52
CA SER A 38 13.53 -9.39 -1.62
C SER A 38 12.96 -9.57 -0.22
N ALA A 39 12.34 -8.54 0.37
CA ALA A 39 11.78 -8.59 1.72
C ALA A 39 10.58 -9.54 1.82
N LEU A 40 9.80 -9.62 0.74
CA LEU A 40 8.57 -10.40 0.68
C LEU A 40 8.78 -11.78 0.01
N PHE A 41 10.00 -12.12 -0.42
CA PHE A 41 10.30 -13.37 -1.14
C PHE A 41 9.42 -13.58 -2.39
N ILE A 42 9.24 -12.51 -3.18
CA ILE A 42 8.49 -12.52 -4.45
C ILE A 42 9.36 -11.95 -5.59
N THR A 43 8.85 -11.97 -6.81
CA THR A 43 9.54 -11.33 -7.95
C THR A 43 9.31 -9.81 -7.97
N GLU A 44 10.22 -9.06 -8.59
CA GLU A 44 10.07 -7.62 -8.80
C GLU A 44 8.79 -7.28 -9.58
N LYS A 45 8.41 -8.13 -10.53
CA LYS A 45 7.16 -8.00 -11.31
C LYS A 45 5.94 -8.13 -10.39
N THR A 46 5.93 -9.12 -9.51
CA THR A 46 4.85 -9.33 -8.53
C THR A 46 4.77 -8.15 -7.55
N ALA A 47 5.91 -7.66 -7.07
CA ALA A 47 5.96 -6.46 -6.22
C ALA A 47 5.36 -5.24 -6.94
N SER A 48 5.68 -5.03 -8.21
CA SER A 48 5.12 -3.95 -9.03
C SER A 48 3.59 -4.03 -9.13
N VAL A 49 3.04 -5.24 -9.34
CA VAL A 49 1.58 -5.46 -9.37
C VAL A 49 0.95 -5.11 -8.02
N HIS A 50 1.53 -5.54 -6.91
CA HIS A 50 1.01 -5.20 -5.58
C HIS A 50 1.07 -3.70 -5.30
N VAL A 51 2.15 -3.01 -5.68
CA VAL A 51 2.26 -1.55 -5.55
C VAL A 51 1.19 -0.85 -6.36
N GLY A 52 0.93 -1.30 -7.60
CA GLY A 52 -0.15 -0.77 -8.44
C GLY A 52 -1.52 -0.95 -7.79
N ASN A 53 -1.80 -2.14 -7.26
CA ASN A 53 -3.05 -2.42 -6.55
C ASN A 53 -3.21 -1.57 -5.28
N VAL A 54 -2.13 -1.36 -4.52
CA VAL A 54 -2.13 -0.47 -3.36
C VAL A 54 -2.48 0.96 -3.77
N ILE A 55 -1.82 1.49 -4.80
CA ILE A 55 -2.07 2.85 -5.32
C ILE A 55 -3.54 2.99 -5.74
N ALA A 56 -4.05 2.02 -6.50
CA ALA A 56 -5.44 2.00 -6.97
C ALA A 56 -6.44 1.93 -5.80
N LYS A 57 -6.18 1.09 -4.78
CA LYS A 57 -7.05 0.94 -3.60
C LYS A 57 -7.02 2.14 -2.67
N LEU A 58 -5.89 2.82 -2.57
CA LEU A 58 -5.75 4.05 -1.78
C LEU A 58 -6.31 5.28 -2.51
N GLY A 59 -6.57 5.18 -3.81
CA GLY A 59 -7.07 6.29 -4.64
C GLY A 59 -6.04 7.39 -4.85
N VAL A 60 -4.74 7.06 -4.79
CA VAL A 60 -3.63 8.00 -4.96
C VAL A 60 -3.06 7.90 -6.38
N SER A 61 -2.39 8.95 -6.85
CA SER A 61 -1.88 9.03 -8.22
C SER A 61 -0.53 8.35 -8.40
N ASN A 62 0.27 8.25 -7.33
CA ASN A 62 1.62 7.74 -7.42
C ASN A 62 2.11 7.12 -6.09
N ARG A 63 3.25 6.42 -6.17
CA ARG A 63 3.91 5.80 -5.00
C ARG A 63 4.32 6.81 -3.92
N GLY A 64 4.59 8.06 -4.30
CA GLY A 64 5.00 9.12 -3.37
C GLY A 64 3.84 9.55 -2.47
N GLU A 65 2.67 9.74 -3.06
CA GLU A 65 1.42 9.99 -2.33
C GLU A 65 1.05 8.79 -1.43
N ALA A 66 1.17 7.55 -1.94
CA ALA A 66 0.97 6.36 -1.11
C ALA A 66 1.92 6.35 0.10
N ALA A 67 3.21 6.68 -0.10
CA ALA A 67 4.19 6.76 0.97
C ALA A 67 3.91 7.91 1.96
N ALA A 68 3.40 9.05 1.49
CA ALA A 68 2.97 10.15 2.34
C ALA A 68 1.78 9.77 3.23
N LEU A 69 0.76 9.15 2.64
CA LEU A 69 -0.43 8.66 3.35
C LEU A 69 -0.05 7.61 4.41
N ALA A 70 0.81 6.65 4.06
CA ALA A 70 1.27 5.64 5.01
C ALA A 70 2.06 6.25 6.18
N ARG A 71 2.79 7.35 5.96
CA ARG A 71 3.50 8.08 7.02
C ARG A 71 2.54 8.86 7.91
N SER A 72 1.53 9.53 7.34
CA SER A 72 0.55 10.29 8.12
C SER A 72 -0.24 9.39 9.07
N VAL A 73 -0.69 8.22 8.60
CA VAL A 73 -1.46 7.28 9.45
C VAL A 73 -0.61 6.65 10.56
N ARG A 74 0.72 6.55 10.40
CA ARG A 74 1.61 6.14 11.49
C ARG A 74 1.77 7.21 12.55
N SER A 75 1.76 8.48 12.15
CA SER A 75 1.88 9.60 13.09
C SER A 75 0.63 9.75 13.97
N ASP A 76 -0.54 9.41 13.45
CA ASP A 76 -1.82 9.43 14.19
C ASP A 76 -1.94 8.31 15.25
N ARG A 77 -1.07 7.30 15.23
CA ARG A 77 -1.08 6.19 16.21
C ARG A 77 -0.15 6.41 17.41
N ASP A 78 0.61 7.51 17.42
CA ASP A 78 1.61 7.83 18.45
C ASP A 78 1.13 8.92 19.45
N THR A 79 -0.16 9.27 19.43
CA THR A 79 -0.80 10.20 20.40
C THR A 79 -2.03 9.54 21.02
#